data_AF-A0A662FW76-F1
#
_entry.id   AF-A0A662FW76-F1
#
_cell.length_a   1.000
_cell.length_b   1.000
_cell.length_c   1.000
_cell.angle_alpha   90.00
_cell.angle_beta   90.00
_cell.angle_gamma   90.00
#
_symmetry.space_group_name_H-M   'P 1'
#
loop_
_entity.id
_entity.type
_entity.pdbx_description
1 polymer ?
#
loop_
_entity_poly.entity_id
_entity_poly.type
_entity_poly.pdbx_seq_one_letter_code
_entity_poly.pdbx_strand_id
1 'polypeptide(L)'
;MRIEYIRNDTISRVLMGVPKGHKHLRAVLVLEEGRILVFSEAAVANLTRAYITIKTHPRKRAIELRLVKDSNFKEGYAKHQLLEIERNEDEIEEEITQILLADSEGRTFS
;
A
#
# COMPACT_ATOMS: atom_id res chain seq x y z
N MET A 1 -13.08 11.61 0.46
CA MET A 1 -12.16 10.64 1.12
C MET A 1 -11.41 11.36 2.23
N ARG A 2 -11.24 10.70 3.39
CA ARG A 2 -10.37 11.21 4.45
C ARG A 2 -8.96 10.69 4.18
N ILE A 3 -7.97 11.59 4.19
CA ILE A 3 -6.57 11.23 4.03
C ILE A 3 -5.96 11.07 5.42
N GLU A 4 -5.06 10.10 5.53
CA GLU A 4 -4.24 9.93 6.71
C GLU A 4 -2.83 9.58 6.28
N TYR A 5 -1.90 10.49 6.51
CA TYR A 5 -0.49 10.29 6.25
C TYR A 5 0.23 9.69 7.46
N ILE A 6 0.64 8.42 7.36
CA ILE A 6 1.39 7.73 8.41
C ILE A 6 2.87 8.07 8.28
N ARG A 7 3.36 8.96 9.13
CA ARG A 7 4.79 9.26 9.22
C ARG A 7 5.53 8.20 10.00
N ASN A 8 6.82 8.00 9.69
CA ASN A 8 7.63 7.02 10.42
C ASN A 8 7.80 7.38 11.91
N ASP A 9 7.86 8.67 12.24
CA ASP A 9 8.00 9.16 13.62
C ASP A 9 6.77 8.87 14.49
N THR A 10 5.60 8.67 13.90
CA THR A 10 4.38 8.29 14.64
C THR A 10 4.23 6.77 14.79
N ILE A 11 5.09 5.95 14.19
CA ILE A 11 5.10 4.49 14.34
C ILE A 11 5.97 4.11 15.53
N SER A 12 5.34 3.68 16.62
CA SER A 12 6.04 3.25 17.83
C SER A 12 6.57 1.81 17.74
N ARG A 13 5.93 0.96 16.94
CA ARG A 13 6.33 -0.46 16.81
C ARG A 13 5.83 -1.10 15.52
N VAL A 14 6.64 -1.99 14.95
CA VAL A 14 6.23 -2.91 13.88
C VAL A 14 6.36 -4.36 14.34
N LEU A 15 5.34 -5.16 14.10
CA LEU A 15 5.37 -6.62 14.26
C LEU A 15 5.11 -7.28 12.92
N MET A 16 5.98 -8.19 12.51
CA MET A 16 5.82 -8.91 11.24
C MET A 16 6.12 -10.39 11.45
N GLY A 17 5.22 -11.24 10.98
CA GLY A 17 5.37 -12.69 11.08
C GLY A 17 4.06 -13.42 10.85
N VAL A 18 4.08 -14.75 10.95
CA VAL A 18 2.89 -15.60 10.86
C VAL A 18 2.32 -15.78 12.27
N PRO A 19 1.09 -15.30 12.57
CA PRO A 19 0.48 -15.52 13.87
C PRO A 19 0.32 -17.01 14.18
N LYS A 20 0.32 -17.38 15.46
CA LYS A 20 0.10 -18.78 15.87
C LYS A 20 -1.23 -19.30 15.30
N GLY A 21 -1.19 -20.44 14.61
CA GLY A 21 -2.37 -21.07 13.98
C GLY A 21 -2.77 -20.47 12.63
N HIS A 22 -2.06 -19.46 12.11
CA HIS A 22 -2.30 -18.89 10.79
C HIS A 22 -1.34 -19.48 9.75
N LYS A 23 -1.75 -19.43 8.49
CA LYS A 23 -0.90 -19.84 7.35
C LYS A 23 -0.11 -18.69 6.73
N HIS A 24 -0.57 -17.46 6.95
CA HIS A 24 -0.11 -16.29 6.21
C HIS A 24 0.46 -15.22 7.14
N LEU A 25 1.42 -14.48 6.62
CA LEU A 25 2.07 -13.36 7.30
C LEU A 25 1.06 -12.23 7.60
N ARG A 26 1.31 -11.51 8.68
CA ARG A 26 0.69 -10.24 9.02
C ARG A 26 1.76 -9.22 9.32
N ALA A 27 1.51 -7.98 8.92
CA ALA A 27 2.28 -6.83 9.39
C ALA A 27 1.35 -5.97 10.26
N VAL A 28 1.82 -5.62 11.45
CA VAL A 28 1.09 -4.81 12.43
C VAL A 28 1.93 -3.58 12.73
N LEU A 29 1.39 -2.40 12.46
CA LEU A 29 1.98 -1.12 12.81
C LEU A 29 1.21 -0.56 14.00
N VAL A 30 1.92 -0.27 15.09
CA VAL A 30 1.38 0.41 16.28
C VAL A 30 1.82 1.86 16.21
N LEU A 31 0.87 2.78 16.35
CA LEU A 31 1.09 4.23 16.32
C LEU A 31 1.11 4.81 17.75
N GLU A 32 1.72 5.98 17.94
CA GLU A 32 1.94 6.63 19.26
C GLU A 32 0.64 6.98 20.04
N GLU A 33 -0.54 6.89 19.42
CA GLU A 33 -1.84 7.20 20.03
C GLU A 33 -2.71 5.94 20.25
N GLY A 34 -2.11 4.75 20.31
CA GLY A 34 -2.82 3.49 20.55
C GLY A 34 -3.59 2.95 19.33
N ARG A 35 -3.43 3.58 18.17
CA ARG A 35 -3.99 3.11 16.90
C ARG A 35 -3.13 1.99 16.32
N ILE A 36 -3.78 0.95 15.80
CA ILE A 36 -3.11 -0.24 15.26
C ILE A 36 -3.60 -0.50 13.84
N LEU A 37 -2.67 -0.56 12.88
CA LEU A 37 -2.93 -0.94 11.50
C LEU A 37 -2.46 -2.38 11.28
N VAL A 38 -3.32 -3.24 10.73
CA VAL A 38 -3.00 -4.65 10.43
C VAL A 38 -3.16 -4.90 8.94
N PHE A 39 -2.07 -5.32 8.30
CA PHE A 39 -2.03 -5.64 6.87
C PHE A 39 -1.99 -7.15 6.65
N SER A 40 -2.73 -7.61 5.64
CA SER A 40 -2.60 -8.98 5.12
C SER A 40 -1.30 -9.15 4.34
N GLU A 41 -0.81 -10.39 4.25
CA GLU A 41 0.36 -10.74 3.46
C GLU A 41 0.27 -10.20 2.01
N ALA A 42 -0.87 -10.38 1.36
CA ALA A 42 -1.09 -9.90 0.00
C ALA A 42 -1.00 -8.36 -0.11
N ALA A 43 -1.50 -7.62 0.87
CA ALA A 43 -1.39 -6.16 0.88
C ALA A 43 0.07 -5.71 1.00
N VAL A 44 0.82 -6.32 1.93
CA VAL A 44 2.26 -6.04 2.11
C VAL A 44 3.05 -6.41 0.86
N ALA A 45 2.78 -7.57 0.26
CA ALA A 45 3.45 -8.03 -0.95
C ALA A 45 3.22 -7.07 -2.13
N ASN A 46 1.99 -6.61 -2.34
CA ASN A 46 1.68 -5.66 -3.41
C ASN A 46 2.35 -4.30 -3.19
N LEU A 47 2.31 -3.77 -1.97
CA LEU A 47 3.00 -2.52 -1.64
C LEU A 47 4.52 -2.64 -1.83
N THR A 48 5.10 -3.74 -1.36
CA THR A 48 6.54 -4.02 -1.48
C THR A 48 6.94 -4.11 -2.94
N ARG A 49 6.15 -4.81 -3.78
CA ARG A 49 6.39 -4.89 -5.22
C ARG A 49 6.34 -3.51 -5.88
N ALA A 50 5.32 -2.70 -5.61
CA ALA A 50 5.23 -1.35 -6.16
C ALA A 50 6.46 -0.50 -5.78
N TYR A 51 6.84 -0.52 -4.50
CA TYR A 51 8.01 0.20 -4.00
C TYR A 51 9.31 -0.25 -4.68
N ILE A 52 9.58 -1.57 -4.72
CA ILE A 52 10.78 -2.11 -5.35
C ILE A 52 10.80 -1.77 -6.84
N THR A 53 9.67 -1.90 -7.54
CA THR A 53 9.58 -1.58 -8.96
C THR A 53 9.98 -0.13 -9.23
N ILE A 54 9.41 0.84 -8.52
CA ILE A 54 9.77 2.26 -8.69
C ILE A 54 11.22 2.54 -8.29
N LYS A 55 11.70 1.94 -7.20
CA LYS A 55 13.07 2.21 -6.70
C LYS A 55 14.17 1.56 -7.53
N THR A 56 13.89 0.47 -8.22
CA THR A 56 14.91 -0.31 -8.95
C THR A 56 14.78 -0.21 -10.47
N HIS A 57 13.64 0.22 -11.01
CA HIS A 57 13.48 0.40 -12.45
C HIS A 57 14.09 1.74 -12.91
N PRO A 58 15.00 1.77 -13.91
CA PRO A 58 15.79 2.96 -14.25
C PRO A 58 15.02 4.12 -14.90
N ARG A 59 13.71 3.99 -15.08
CA ARG A 59 12.88 4.92 -15.87
C ARG A 59 11.45 5.09 -15.36
N LYS A 60 10.96 4.13 -14.56
CA LYS A 60 9.58 4.13 -14.10
C LYS A 60 9.51 5.02 -12.86
N ARG A 61 8.65 6.02 -12.88
CA ARG A 61 8.49 7.04 -11.85
C ARG A 61 7.25 6.81 -11.01
N ALA A 62 6.16 6.34 -11.64
CA ALA A 62 4.91 6.08 -10.95
C ALA A 62 4.24 4.76 -11.37
N ILE A 63 3.37 4.24 -10.50
CA ILE A 63 2.64 3.00 -10.74
C ILE A 63 1.33 3.03 -9.95
N GLU A 64 0.26 2.59 -10.60
CA GLU A 64 -1.03 2.36 -9.95
C GLU A 64 -1.27 0.84 -9.89
N LEU A 65 -1.67 0.36 -8.71
CA LEU A 65 -2.14 -1.02 -8.56
C LEU A 65 -3.63 -1.01 -8.21
N ARG A 66 -4.45 -1.71 -8.99
CA ARG A 66 -5.89 -1.85 -8.73
C ARG A 66 -6.28 -3.25 -8.33
N LEU A 67 -7.30 -3.33 -7.47
CA LEU A 67 -7.85 -4.61 -7.04
C LEU A 67 -8.46 -5.35 -8.22
N VAL A 68 -7.88 -6.49 -8.53
CA VAL A 68 -8.42 -7.47 -9.46
C VAL A 68 -8.96 -8.64 -8.66
N LYS A 69 -10.24 -8.95 -8.88
CA LYS A 69 -10.92 -10.11 -8.32
C LYS A 69 -11.01 -11.17 -9.41
N ASP A 70 -9.91 -11.88 -9.64
CA ASP A 70 -9.82 -12.96 -10.62
C ASP A 70 -9.39 -14.25 -9.93
N SER A 71 -9.83 -15.38 -10.46
CA SER A 71 -9.47 -16.73 -10.03
C SER A 71 -8.30 -17.32 -10.81
N ASN A 72 -7.86 -16.69 -11.91
CA ASN A 72 -6.80 -17.20 -12.79
C ASN A 72 -5.37 -16.90 -12.31
N PHE A 73 -5.18 -16.65 -11.01
CA PHE A 73 -3.85 -16.50 -10.45
C PHE A 73 -3.15 -17.85 -10.31
N LYS A 74 -1.82 -17.83 -10.40
CA LYS A 74 -0.98 -19.01 -10.12
C LYS A 74 -1.28 -19.57 -8.73
N GLU A 75 -1.07 -20.86 -8.56
CA GLU A 75 -1.25 -21.52 -7.26
C GLU A 75 -0.40 -20.85 -6.17
N GLY A 76 -0.97 -20.73 -4.96
CA GLY A 76 -0.33 -20.07 -3.82
C GLY A 76 -0.59 -18.56 -3.71
N TYR A 77 -1.18 -17.93 -4.73
CA TYR A 77 -1.52 -16.52 -4.69
C TYR A 77 -2.93 -16.26 -4.13
N ALA A 78 -3.12 -15.08 -3.54
CA ALA A 78 -4.43 -14.66 -3.05
C ALA A 78 -5.42 -14.41 -4.20
N LYS A 79 -6.71 -14.72 -3.97
CA LYS A 79 -7.82 -14.41 -4.91
C LYS A 79 -8.05 -12.91 -5.12
N HIS A 80 -7.54 -12.09 -4.21
CA HIS A 80 -7.64 -10.64 -4.24
C HIS A 80 -6.23 -10.08 -4.31
N GLN A 81 -5.85 -9.53 -5.47
CA GLN A 81 -4.54 -8.91 -5.68
C GLN A 81 -4.68 -7.53 -6.27
N LEU A 82 -3.71 -6.67 -5.97
CA LEU A 82 -3.57 -5.38 -6.64
C LEU A 82 -2.61 -5.58 -7.83
N LEU A 83 -3.09 -5.48 -9.06
CA LEU A 83 -2.24 -5.61 -10.26
C LEU A 83 -1.95 -4.24 -10.86
N GLU A 84 -0.80 -4.12 -11.52
CA GLU A 84 -0.47 -2.96 -12.34
C GLU A 84 -1.56 -2.73 -13.38
N ILE A 85 -1.99 -1.47 -13.50
CA ILE A 85 -2.78 -1.03 -14.65
C ILE A 85 -1.92 -0.16 -15.55
N GLU A 86 -2.21 -0.19 -16.84
CA GLU A 86 -1.63 0.78 -17.77
C GLU A 86 -2.32 2.13 -17.56
N ARG A 87 -1.58 3.07 -16.97
CA ARG A 87 -1.99 4.46 -16.80
C ARG A 87 -0.77 5.35 -16.97
N ASN A 88 -0.99 6.56 -17.49
CA ASN A 88 0.04 7.55 -17.67
C ASN A 88 0.69 7.91 -16.32
N GLU A 89 2.02 7.89 -16.27
CA GLU A 89 2.78 8.12 -15.04
C GLU A 89 2.66 9.56 -14.53
N ASP A 90 2.58 10.56 -15.42
CA ASP A 90 2.41 11.97 -15.04
C ASP A 90 1.06 12.21 -14.37
N GLU A 91 0.00 11.54 -14.85
CA GLU A 91 -1.33 11.62 -14.21
C GLU A 91 -1.32 11.01 -12.80
N ILE A 92 -0.56 9.93 -12.58
CA ILE A 92 -0.42 9.31 -11.26
C ILE A 92 0.36 10.23 -10.33
N GLU A 93 1.46 10.83 -10.79
CA GLU A 93 2.25 11.78 -9.99
C GLU A 93 1.44 13.03 -9.62
N GLU A 94 0.65 13.55 -10.55
CA GLU A 94 -0.26 14.67 -10.28
C GLU A 94 -1.31 14.29 -9.23
N GLU A 95 -1.94 13.12 -9.36
CA GLU A 95 -2.93 12.67 -8.37
C GLU A 95 -2.31 12.49 -6.97
N ILE A 96 -1.12 11.89 -6.86
CA ILE A 96 -0.38 11.79 -5.60
C ILE A 96 -0.14 13.18 -5.01
N THR A 97 0.28 14.13 -5.85
CA THR A 97 0.55 15.52 -5.44
C THR A 97 -0.71 16.18 -4.89
N GLN A 98 -1.84 16.04 -5.57
CA GLN A 98 -3.12 16.61 -5.13
C GLN A 98 -3.63 15.97 -3.82
N ILE A 99 -3.43 14.66 -3.63
CA ILE A 99 -3.76 13.97 -2.37
C ILE A 99 -2.92 14.54 -1.22
N LEU A 100 -1.61 14.71 -1.40
CA LEU A 100 -0.73 15.25 -0.36
C LEU A 100 -1.03 16.72 -0.03
N LEU A 101 -1.37 17.54 -1.03
CA LEU A 101 -1.81 18.92 -0.82
C LEU A 101 -3.10 18.96 0.01
N ALA A 102 -4.10 18.15 -0.37
CA ALA A 102 -5.37 18.09 0.34
C ALA A 102 -5.20 17.68 1.82
N ASP A 103 -4.30 16.74 2.12
CA ASP A 103 -3.95 16.37 3.51
C ASP A 103 -3.36 17.56 4.28
N SER A 104 -2.39 18.25 3.68
CA SER A 104 -1.72 19.41 4.31
C SER A 104 -2.66 20.57 4.62
N GLU A 105 -3.74 20.71 3.86
CA GLU A 105 -4.74 21.77 4.01
C GLU A 105 -5.95 21.33 4.84
N GLY A 106 -5.96 20.09 5.36
CA GLY A 106 -7.06 19.54 6.14
C GLY A 106 -8.35 19.33 5.33
N ARG A 107 -8.24 19.21 4.00
CA ARG A 107 -9.39 19.05 3.09
C ARG A 107 -9.66 17.57 2.81
N THR A 108 -10.92 17.24 2.56
CA THR A 108 -11.29 15.92 2.04
C THR A 108 -11.01 15.85 0.55
N PHE A 109 -10.38 14.76 0.09
CA PHE A 109 -10.15 14.52 -1.35
C PHE A 109 -11.39 13.91 -2.00
N SER A 110 -11.92 14.52 -3.07
CA SER A 110 -13.15 14.08 -3.76
C SER A 110 -12.85 13.38 -5.07
#